data_AF-A0A7S4W165-F1
#
_entry.id   AF-A0A7S4W165-F1
#
_cell.length_a   1.000
_cell.length_b   1.000
_cell.length_c   1.000
_cell.angle_alpha   90.00
_cell.angle_beta   90.00
_cell.angle_gamma   90.00
#
_symmetry.space_group_name_H-M   'P 1'
#
loop_
_entity.id
_entity.type
_entity.pdbx_description
1 polymer ?
#
loop_
_entity_poly.entity_id
_entity_poly.type
_entity_poly.pdbx_seq_one_letter_code
_entity_poly.pdbx_strand_id
1 'polypeptide(L)'
;MRKSMTCCISAVTLPNTASCRHLVLHVVTMLLLILPHSCNGTRSNNVEPSAFVSNVRSATAVSYRKNQFLFLQSMIGQHHHHQQQQRVCRITGRSAHSILLHASSEATIGEGETNNDEVSNKNKNDDNNKNKILIDSLVNGVKRMNVIMNSGFFNQYATTTDNISGGAILMNQMQNGIMKNVQIKESSIANAGLGLFATKNIKAGTIVGFYPAHALGLEDVESGREIFVVDNDGGDQSDKDYFQNHPHAASGYLHATDQPIFKRPSLLTKSIEIADIDDNASLIATMENTPLYLDVNPNRDNRQIGKASSMWVSHYINDGASLDPNNNSNDDDGGVSAYYTASKSKKNCIHIPFGPSPIIATISTKKIKKGEELFTSYGCVYWLGSNTQSSPAMTNKIQLQIQESAQDLFSSMNTSSVRYANQIEALENIFDDIEI
;
A
#
# COMPACT_ATOMS: atom_id res chain seq x y z
N MET A 1 3.06 -13.93 17.87
CA MET A 1 3.74 -15.23 18.08
C MET A 1 5.24 -14.97 18.20
N ARG A 2 5.95 -15.48 19.22
CA ARG A 2 7.42 -15.48 19.26
C ARG A 2 7.92 -16.83 19.75
N LYS A 3 8.77 -17.50 18.97
CA LYS A 3 9.66 -18.57 19.45
C LYS A 3 10.99 -18.51 18.71
N SER A 4 12.06 -18.55 19.50
CA SER A 4 13.42 -18.90 19.12
C SER A 4 13.66 -20.33 19.63
N MET A 5 14.17 -21.23 18.79
CA MET A 5 15.09 -22.29 19.20
C MET A 5 15.69 -23.05 18.02
N THR A 6 16.97 -23.38 18.20
CA THR A 6 17.98 -23.95 17.31
C THR A 6 17.98 -25.49 17.38
N CYS A 7 18.10 -26.20 16.24
CA CYS A 7 19.19 -27.15 15.95
C CYS A 7 18.84 -28.22 14.88
N CYS A 8 19.88 -28.52 14.08
CA CYS A 8 20.34 -29.83 13.64
C CYS A 8 19.94 -30.29 12.22
N ILE A 9 21.00 -30.45 11.43
CA ILE A 9 21.12 -30.77 10.01
C ILE A 9 20.91 -32.26 9.76
N SER A 10 20.30 -32.63 8.62
CA SER A 10 20.64 -33.85 7.88
C SER A 10 20.36 -33.66 6.38
N ALA A 11 21.36 -33.96 5.57
CA ALA A 11 21.38 -33.82 4.13
C ALA A 11 20.91 -35.11 3.44
N VAL A 12 20.10 -34.99 2.39
CA VAL A 12 19.91 -36.04 1.37
C VAL A 12 19.72 -35.37 0.00
N THR A 13 20.34 -35.97 -1.01
CA THR A 13 20.62 -35.43 -2.35
C THR A 13 19.77 -36.10 -3.46
N LEU A 14 19.49 -35.31 -4.52
CA LEU A 14 19.18 -35.64 -5.95
C LEU A 14 17.74 -36.07 -6.36
N PRO A 15 17.34 -36.00 -7.67
CA PRO A 15 17.86 -35.27 -8.84
C PRO A 15 16.81 -34.51 -9.70
N ASN A 16 17.34 -33.71 -10.63
CA ASN A 16 16.72 -33.09 -11.83
C ASN A 16 15.78 -34.00 -12.64
N THR A 17 14.73 -33.41 -13.25
CA THR A 17 14.56 -33.38 -14.72
C THR A 17 13.45 -32.42 -15.16
N ALA A 18 13.70 -31.78 -16.31
CA ALA A 18 12.85 -30.82 -16.99
C ALA A 18 12.11 -31.49 -18.15
N SER A 19 10.89 -31.01 -18.48
CA SER A 19 10.41 -30.72 -19.85
C SER A 19 8.88 -30.63 -19.89
N CYS A 20 8.34 -29.45 -20.19
CA CYS A 20 7.05 -29.31 -20.90
C CYS A 20 6.87 -27.86 -21.38
N ARG A 21 7.42 -27.55 -22.56
CA ARG A 21 7.08 -26.35 -23.36
C ARG A 21 6.61 -26.85 -24.73
N HIS A 22 5.29 -26.96 -24.97
CA HIS A 22 4.73 -26.83 -26.32
C HIS A 22 3.19 -26.77 -26.48
N LEU A 23 2.37 -26.69 -25.42
CA LEU A 23 0.91 -26.82 -25.60
C LEU A 23 0.06 -25.52 -25.55
N VAL A 24 0.65 -24.32 -25.49
CA VAL A 24 -0.14 -23.09 -25.21
C VAL A 24 -0.48 -22.26 -26.45
N LEU A 25 0.12 -22.52 -27.62
CA LEU A 25 -0.05 -21.65 -28.78
C LEU A 25 -1.33 -21.88 -29.62
N HIS A 26 -2.15 -22.90 -29.31
CA HIS A 26 -3.33 -23.24 -30.14
C HIS A 26 -4.68 -22.74 -29.62
N VAL A 27 -4.76 -22.22 -28.39
CA VAL A 27 -6.07 -21.83 -27.79
C VAL A 27 -6.46 -20.38 -28.11
N VAL A 28 -5.50 -19.51 -28.45
CA VAL A 28 -5.74 -18.06 -28.62
C VAL A 28 -6.36 -17.73 -30.00
N THR A 29 -6.22 -18.59 -31.00
CA THR A 29 -6.69 -18.28 -32.37
C THR A 29 -8.17 -18.60 -32.61
N MET A 30 -8.82 -19.40 -31.75
CA MET A 30 -10.21 -19.84 -32.00
C MET A 30 -11.30 -18.94 -31.39
N LEU A 31 -10.98 -17.94 -30.55
CA LEU A 31 -11.99 -17.06 -29.93
C LEU A 31 -12.32 -15.79 -30.73
N LEU A 32 -11.75 -15.60 -31.92
CA LEU A 32 -11.89 -14.36 -32.72
C LEU A 32 -12.96 -14.38 -33.82
N LEU A 33 -13.80 -15.42 -33.94
CA LEU A 33 -14.71 -15.57 -35.09
C LEU A 33 -16.22 -15.69 -34.78
N ILE A 34 -16.72 -15.20 -33.65
CA ILE A 34 -18.18 -15.17 -33.43
C ILE A 34 -18.63 -13.87 -32.77
N LEU A 35 -19.02 -12.89 -33.59
CA LEU A 35 -20.02 -11.88 -33.23
C LEU A 35 -20.89 -11.54 -34.46
N PRO A 36 -22.23 -11.61 -34.35
CA PRO A 36 -23.13 -11.27 -35.45
C PRO A 36 -23.37 -9.75 -35.53
N HIS A 37 -23.42 -9.24 -36.75
CA HIS A 37 -23.97 -7.92 -37.08
C HIS A 37 -25.50 -7.94 -36.95
N SER A 38 -26.08 -6.93 -36.29
CA SER A 38 -27.51 -6.65 -36.39
C SER A 38 -27.75 -5.16 -36.67
N CYS A 39 -28.66 -4.96 -37.62
CA CYS A 39 -29.10 -3.71 -38.24
C CYS A 39 -29.98 -2.82 -37.34
N ASN A 40 -30.03 -1.54 -37.68
CA ASN A 40 -31.24 -0.67 -37.80
C ASN A 40 -30.75 0.71 -38.29
N GLY A 41 -31.36 1.45 -39.22
CA GLY A 41 -32.77 1.53 -39.63
C GLY A 41 -33.20 3.01 -39.47
N THR A 42 -33.44 3.70 -40.59
CA THR A 42 -33.72 5.14 -40.71
C THR A 42 -35.21 5.49 -40.53
N ARG A 43 -35.56 6.61 -39.85
CA ARG A 43 -36.33 7.77 -40.40
C ARG A 43 -36.81 8.80 -39.34
N SER A 44 -36.96 10.02 -39.88
CA SER A 44 -37.35 11.37 -39.42
C SER A 44 -38.66 11.57 -38.61
N ASN A 45 -38.71 12.62 -37.77
CA ASN A 45 -39.44 13.87 -38.07
C ASN A 45 -39.29 14.96 -36.98
N ASN A 46 -39.34 16.21 -37.46
CA ASN A 46 -39.24 17.51 -36.77
C ASN A 46 -40.27 17.72 -35.65
N VAL A 47 -39.85 18.31 -34.51
CA VAL A 47 -40.44 19.51 -33.84
C VAL A 47 -39.39 20.06 -32.85
N GLU A 48 -39.08 21.36 -32.95
CA GLU A 48 -38.48 22.21 -31.89
C GLU A 48 -39.40 23.45 -31.74
N PRO A 49 -39.31 24.31 -30.68
CA PRO A 49 -38.30 24.37 -29.61
C PRO A 49 -38.84 24.65 -28.17
N SER A 50 -38.02 24.40 -27.14
CA SER A 50 -37.64 25.40 -26.11
C SER A 50 -36.79 24.84 -24.95
N ALA A 51 -35.71 25.58 -24.67
CA ALA A 51 -35.06 25.84 -23.38
C ALA A 51 -34.32 24.72 -22.59
N PHE A 52 -32.98 24.77 -22.71
CA PHE A 52 -32.02 24.93 -21.60
C PHE A 52 -31.90 23.81 -20.54
N VAL A 53 -31.07 22.79 -20.82
CA VAL A 53 -30.13 22.18 -19.84
C VAL A 53 -28.86 21.78 -20.59
N SER A 54 -27.72 22.31 -20.14
CA SER A 54 -26.41 22.09 -20.75
C SER A 54 -25.86 20.68 -20.51
N ASN A 55 -25.32 20.13 -21.60
CA ASN A 55 -24.58 18.88 -21.67
C ASN A 55 -23.21 18.99 -20.97
N VAL A 56 -23.01 18.20 -19.91
CA VAL A 56 -21.69 17.68 -19.53
C VAL A 56 -21.84 16.22 -19.17
N ARG A 57 -21.91 15.34 -20.18
CA ARG A 57 -21.63 13.91 -20.02
C ARG A 57 -20.89 13.39 -21.25
N SER A 58 -19.81 12.65 -20.98
CA SER A 58 -19.23 11.58 -21.81
C SER A 58 -17.89 11.78 -22.54
N ALA A 59 -16.94 12.54 -22.00
CA ALA A 59 -15.52 12.31 -22.30
C ALA A 59 -14.88 11.30 -21.31
N THR A 60 -15.26 11.35 -20.03
CA THR A 60 -14.66 10.51 -18.97
C THR A 60 -15.03 9.03 -19.12
N ALA A 61 -16.29 8.70 -19.41
CA ALA A 61 -16.77 7.31 -19.46
C ALA A 61 -16.16 6.46 -20.61
N VAL A 62 -15.75 7.09 -21.72
CA VAL A 62 -15.13 6.41 -22.87
C VAL A 62 -13.64 6.15 -22.63
N SER A 63 -12.95 7.08 -21.94
CA SER A 63 -11.57 6.87 -21.48
C SER A 63 -11.46 5.69 -20.49
N TYR A 64 -12.45 5.54 -19.60
CA TYR A 64 -12.44 4.46 -18.60
C TYR A 64 -12.60 3.03 -19.17
N ARG A 65 -13.38 2.82 -20.24
CA ARG A 65 -13.51 1.48 -20.85
C ARG A 65 -12.24 1.04 -21.59
N LYS A 66 -11.51 1.98 -22.20
CA LYS A 66 -10.23 1.70 -22.85
C LYS A 66 -9.15 1.30 -21.82
N ASN A 67 -9.21 1.89 -20.63
CA ASN A 67 -8.32 1.55 -19.51
C ASN A 67 -8.58 0.15 -18.91
N GLN A 68 -9.82 -0.36 -18.93
CA GLN A 68 -10.13 -1.73 -18.46
C GLN A 68 -9.55 -2.83 -19.38
N PHE A 69 -9.50 -2.58 -20.69
CA PHE A 69 -8.96 -3.54 -21.67
C PHE A 69 -7.41 -3.59 -21.64
N LEU A 70 -6.76 -2.42 -21.58
CA LEU A 70 -5.29 -2.32 -21.42
C LEU A 70 -4.83 -2.88 -20.06
N PHE A 71 -5.69 -2.85 -19.05
CA PHE A 71 -5.42 -3.39 -17.71
C PHE A 71 -5.39 -4.92 -17.65
N LEU A 72 -6.30 -5.64 -18.33
CA LEU A 72 -6.23 -7.10 -18.45
C LEU A 72 -4.97 -7.56 -19.19
N GLN A 73 -4.54 -6.82 -20.22
CA GLN A 73 -3.26 -7.07 -20.90
C GLN A 73 -2.04 -6.74 -20.02
N SER A 74 -2.10 -5.69 -19.20
CA SER A 74 -1.07 -5.32 -18.22
C SER A 74 -0.95 -6.34 -17.09
N MET A 75 -2.05 -6.90 -16.57
CA MET A 75 -2.04 -7.95 -15.54
C MET A 75 -1.42 -9.26 -16.05
N ILE A 76 -1.68 -9.62 -17.32
CA ILE A 76 -1.05 -10.79 -17.96
C ILE A 76 0.44 -10.53 -18.24
N GLY A 77 0.81 -9.30 -18.65
CA GLY A 77 2.21 -8.89 -18.86
C GLY A 77 3.01 -8.76 -17.56
N GLN A 78 2.42 -8.23 -16.49
CA GLN A 78 3.02 -8.12 -15.16
C GLN A 78 3.21 -9.48 -14.49
N HIS A 79 2.45 -10.52 -14.87
CA HIS A 79 2.73 -11.88 -14.41
C HIS A 79 4.07 -12.42 -14.95
N HIS A 80 4.52 -11.96 -16.14
CA HIS A 80 5.86 -12.25 -16.64
C HIS A 80 6.94 -11.37 -15.99
N HIS A 81 6.63 -10.11 -15.69
CA HIS A 81 7.57 -9.21 -15.01
C HIS A 81 7.76 -9.57 -13.52
N HIS A 82 6.70 -10.01 -12.84
CA HIS A 82 6.73 -10.46 -11.46
C HIS A 82 7.39 -11.85 -11.33
N GLN A 83 7.25 -12.74 -12.33
CA GLN A 83 8.09 -13.94 -12.41
C GLN A 83 9.58 -13.64 -12.70
N GLN A 84 9.89 -12.52 -13.36
CA GLN A 84 11.27 -12.05 -13.52
C GLN A 84 11.80 -11.37 -12.24
N GLN A 85 11.01 -10.55 -11.54
CA GLN A 85 11.35 -9.96 -10.24
C GLN A 85 11.56 -11.03 -9.16
N GLN A 86 10.68 -12.04 -9.11
CA GLN A 86 10.87 -13.21 -8.24
C GLN A 86 12.07 -14.07 -8.65
N ARG A 87 12.56 -13.99 -9.90
CA ARG A 87 13.81 -14.65 -10.32
C ARG A 87 15.06 -13.86 -9.94
N VAL A 88 14.99 -12.53 -9.88
CA VAL A 88 16.09 -11.66 -9.42
C VAL A 88 16.26 -11.76 -7.90
N CYS A 89 15.17 -11.78 -7.12
CA CYS A 89 15.24 -12.06 -5.68
C CYS A 89 15.66 -13.51 -5.35
N ARG A 90 15.52 -14.47 -6.28
CA ARG A 90 15.82 -15.91 -6.07
C ARG A 90 17.31 -16.26 -6.06
N ILE A 91 18.22 -15.38 -6.51
CA ILE A 91 19.64 -15.75 -6.68
C ILE A 91 20.52 -15.37 -5.47
N THR A 92 20.04 -14.56 -4.54
CA THR A 92 20.86 -14.20 -3.37
C THR A 92 20.09 -14.39 -2.07
N GLY A 93 20.36 -15.48 -1.35
CA GLY A 93 20.07 -15.58 0.09
C GLY A 93 20.91 -14.57 0.88
N ARG A 94 20.64 -13.27 0.67
CA ARG A 94 21.33 -12.16 1.30
C ARG A 94 20.60 -11.79 2.58
N SER A 95 21.37 -11.71 3.67
CA SER A 95 21.00 -10.97 4.88
C SER A 95 20.70 -9.53 4.49
N ALA A 96 19.43 -9.15 4.40
CA ALA A 96 19.04 -7.76 4.18
C ALA A 96 19.64 -6.91 5.32
N HIS A 97 20.58 -6.03 4.96
CA HIS A 97 21.07 -5.01 5.89
C HIS A 97 20.10 -3.84 5.73
N SER A 98 19.11 -3.75 6.61
CA SER A 98 18.26 -2.55 6.72
C SER A 98 19.11 -1.42 7.31
N ILE A 99 19.15 -0.28 6.64
CA ILE A 99 19.82 0.91 7.16
C ILE A 99 18.71 1.81 7.71
N LEU A 100 18.58 1.84 9.03
CA LEU A 100 17.76 2.84 9.71
C LEU A 100 18.55 4.15 9.70
N LEU A 101 18.07 5.11 8.91
CA LEU A 101 18.67 6.43 8.87
C LEU A 101 17.95 7.36 9.85
N HIS A 102 18.75 8.00 10.67
CA HIS A 102 18.33 9.05 11.56
C HIS A 102 18.33 10.36 10.76
N ALA A 103 17.15 10.97 10.60
CA ALA A 103 16.98 12.29 10.03
C ALA A 103 17.59 13.40 10.92
N SER A 104 18.91 13.48 11.10
CA SER A 104 19.54 14.73 11.55
C SER A 104 20.06 15.48 10.33
N SER A 105 20.16 16.81 10.41
CA SER A 105 20.69 17.67 9.34
C SER A 105 22.16 17.41 8.95
N GLU A 106 22.80 16.39 9.52
CA GLU A 106 24.22 16.04 9.36
C GLU A 106 24.40 14.51 9.24
N ALA A 107 23.83 13.90 8.19
CA ALA A 107 24.15 12.52 7.85
C ALA A 107 25.45 12.45 7.05
N THR A 108 26.60 12.40 7.73
CA THR A 108 27.91 12.21 7.07
C THR A 108 28.13 10.72 6.79
N ILE A 109 28.07 10.31 5.52
CA ILE A 109 28.49 8.97 5.09
C ILE A 109 30.02 8.93 5.17
N GLY A 110 30.58 8.08 6.03
CA GLY A 110 32.02 8.07 6.34
C GLY A 110 32.93 7.85 5.13
N GLU A 111 33.84 8.80 4.89
CA GLU A 111 34.84 8.73 3.83
C GLU A 111 36.07 7.93 4.29
N GLY A 112 36.41 6.86 3.56
CA GLY A 112 37.70 6.18 3.68
C GLY A 112 38.64 6.68 2.58
N GLU A 113 39.71 7.38 2.96
CA GLU A 113 40.73 7.90 2.04
C GLU A 113 41.61 6.79 1.46
N THR A 114 41.54 6.57 0.15
CA THR A 114 42.62 5.92 -0.61
C THR A 114 42.87 6.71 -1.89
N ASN A 115 44.07 7.28 -2.01
CA ASN A 115 44.52 8.04 -3.17
C ASN A 115 44.83 7.10 -4.34
N ASN A 116 43.86 6.90 -5.23
CA ASN A 116 44.00 6.62 -6.66
C ASN A 116 42.59 6.70 -7.29
N ASP A 117 42.48 7.32 -8.47
CA ASP A 117 41.31 7.38 -9.39
C ASP A 117 40.41 8.64 -9.36
N GLU A 118 40.77 9.68 -10.13
CA GLU A 118 39.92 10.86 -10.37
C GLU A 118 38.58 10.53 -11.08
N VAL A 119 38.53 9.48 -11.91
CA VAL A 119 37.28 9.03 -12.57
C VAL A 119 36.37 8.28 -11.59
N SER A 120 36.93 7.63 -10.57
CA SER A 120 36.17 6.95 -9.51
C SER A 120 35.49 7.96 -8.57
N ASN A 121 36.09 9.13 -8.36
CA ASN A 121 35.56 10.15 -7.45
C ASN A 121 34.33 10.88 -7.99
N LYS A 122 34.22 11.10 -9.31
CA LYS A 122 33.03 11.77 -9.87
C LYS A 122 31.76 10.94 -9.68
N ASN A 123 31.82 9.64 -9.97
CA ASN A 123 30.67 8.75 -9.83
C ASN A 123 30.22 8.62 -8.36
N LYS A 124 31.16 8.58 -7.40
CA LYS A 124 30.83 8.53 -5.97
C LYS A 124 30.08 9.79 -5.50
N ASN A 125 30.44 10.96 -6.01
CA ASN A 125 29.77 12.22 -5.62
C ASN A 125 28.32 12.28 -6.15
N ASP A 126 28.08 11.81 -7.37
CA ASP A 126 26.74 11.78 -7.97
C ASP A 126 25.81 10.82 -7.21
N ASP A 127 26.31 9.64 -6.83
CA ASP A 127 25.53 8.66 -6.05
C ASP A 127 25.21 9.16 -4.63
N ASN A 128 26.15 9.85 -3.98
CA ASN A 128 25.92 10.46 -2.67
C ASN A 128 24.83 11.55 -2.73
N ASN A 129 24.83 12.37 -3.78
CA ASN A 129 23.82 13.42 -3.95
C ASN A 129 22.42 12.82 -4.21
N LYS A 130 22.33 11.78 -5.04
CA LYS A 130 21.06 11.05 -5.29
C LYS A 130 20.48 10.47 -3.99
N ASN A 131 21.31 9.78 -3.22
CA ASN A 131 20.89 9.21 -1.94
C ASN A 131 20.42 10.29 -0.96
N LYS A 132 21.12 11.42 -0.91
CA LYS A 132 20.73 12.56 -0.06
C LYS A 132 19.34 13.09 -0.45
N ILE A 133 19.09 13.35 -1.73
CA ILE A 133 17.77 13.83 -2.22
C ILE A 133 16.66 12.84 -1.86
N LEU A 134 16.92 11.54 -2.03
CA LEU A 134 15.96 10.49 -1.69
C LEU A 134 15.63 10.47 -0.20
N ILE A 135 16.66 10.53 0.64
CA ILE A 135 16.52 10.55 2.10
C ILE A 135 15.76 11.80 2.52
N ASP A 136 16.15 12.98 2.03
CA ASP A 136 15.49 14.26 2.34
C ASP A 136 14.00 14.23 1.94
N SER A 137 13.68 13.64 0.78
CA SER A 137 12.30 13.45 0.32
C SER A 137 11.49 12.56 1.27
N LEU A 138 12.07 11.45 1.71
CA LEU A 138 11.41 10.56 2.67
C LEU A 138 11.24 11.23 4.04
N VAL A 139 12.28 11.93 4.53
CA VAL A 139 12.22 12.67 5.80
C VAL A 139 11.10 13.69 5.78
N ASN A 140 11.00 14.49 4.71
CA ASN A 140 9.93 15.46 4.54
C ASN A 140 8.55 14.76 4.49
N GLY A 141 8.46 13.61 3.82
CA GLY A 141 7.27 12.78 3.81
C GLY A 141 6.83 12.33 5.21
N VAL A 142 7.76 11.81 6.03
CA VAL A 142 7.46 11.39 7.41
C VAL A 142 7.05 12.60 8.26
N LYS A 143 7.74 13.73 8.14
CA LYS A 143 7.40 14.96 8.89
C LYS A 143 5.99 15.44 8.56
N ARG A 144 5.61 15.50 7.26
CA ARG A 144 4.23 15.84 6.85
C ARG A 144 3.22 14.84 7.39
N MET A 145 3.53 13.54 7.35
CA MET A 145 2.69 12.49 7.94
C MET A 145 2.48 12.72 9.45
N ASN A 146 3.54 13.01 10.20
CA ASN A 146 3.44 13.30 11.62
C ASN A 146 2.56 14.50 11.93
N VAL A 147 2.66 15.56 11.13
CA VAL A 147 1.81 16.75 11.24
C VAL A 147 0.33 16.40 11.05
N ILE A 148 -0.03 15.74 9.95
CA ILE A 148 -1.44 15.39 9.68
C ILE A 148 -1.99 14.31 10.63
N MET A 149 -1.11 13.50 11.20
CA MET A 149 -1.50 12.46 12.17
C MET A 149 -1.87 13.03 13.53
N ASN A 150 -1.46 14.26 13.83
CA ASN A 150 -1.79 14.90 15.08
C ASN A 150 -3.30 15.12 15.21
N SER A 151 -3.89 14.58 16.28
CA SER A 151 -5.34 14.62 16.56
C SER A 151 -5.97 16.02 16.58
N GLY A 152 -5.17 17.08 16.76
CA GLY A 152 -5.61 18.47 16.73
C GLY A 152 -5.40 19.20 15.40
N PHE A 153 -4.65 18.62 14.45
CA PHE A 153 -4.18 19.33 13.25
C PHE A 153 -5.32 19.91 12.42
N PHE A 154 -6.30 19.09 12.02
CA PHE A 154 -7.40 19.58 11.17
C PHE A 154 -8.29 20.61 11.88
N ASN A 155 -8.38 20.57 13.21
CA ASN A 155 -9.08 21.59 13.98
C ASN A 155 -8.29 22.90 13.99
N GLN A 156 -6.98 22.84 14.26
CA GLN A 156 -6.11 24.02 14.28
C GLN A 156 -6.03 24.66 12.90
N TYR A 157 -5.75 23.86 11.87
CA TYR A 157 -5.65 24.30 10.48
C TYR A 157 -6.95 25.00 10.04
N ALA A 158 -8.12 24.47 10.41
CA ALA A 158 -9.41 25.11 10.09
C ALA A 158 -9.63 26.48 10.79
N THR A 159 -8.87 26.79 11.85
CA THR A 159 -9.01 28.02 12.64
C THR A 159 -7.96 29.09 12.33
N THR A 160 -6.78 28.71 11.84
CA THR A 160 -5.64 29.62 11.65
C THR A 160 -5.54 30.20 10.25
N THR A 161 -6.12 29.55 9.25
CA THR A 161 -6.07 30.05 7.88
C THR A 161 -7.23 31.03 7.67
N ASP A 162 -6.92 32.31 7.38
CA ASP A 162 -7.91 33.35 7.07
C ASP A 162 -8.84 32.94 5.91
N ASN A 163 -8.36 32.02 5.07
CA ASN A 163 -9.19 31.17 4.24
C ASN A 163 -9.58 29.94 5.04
N ILE A 164 -10.77 29.92 5.64
CA ILE A 164 -11.38 28.67 6.11
C ILE A 164 -11.52 27.78 4.87
N SER A 165 -10.49 26.98 4.58
CA SER A 165 -10.50 26.14 3.40
C SER A 165 -11.59 25.11 3.65
N GLY A 166 -12.54 25.01 2.72
CA GLY A 166 -13.61 24.01 2.83
C GLY A 166 -13.05 22.60 3.06
N GLY A 167 -11.81 22.36 2.61
CA GLY A 167 -11.08 21.13 2.85
C GLY A 167 -10.81 20.80 4.33
N ALA A 168 -10.35 21.75 5.14
CA ALA A 168 -10.05 21.50 6.55
C ALA A 168 -11.32 21.13 7.35
N ILE A 169 -12.42 21.81 7.05
CA ILE A 169 -13.75 21.47 7.61
C ILE A 169 -14.16 20.04 7.20
N LEU A 170 -14.01 19.69 5.92
CA LEU A 170 -14.35 18.36 5.42
C LEU A 170 -13.54 17.25 6.11
N MET A 171 -12.23 17.46 6.29
CA MET A 171 -11.36 16.50 6.98
C MET A 171 -11.69 16.38 8.47
N ASN A 172 -11.97 17.49 9.14
CA ASN A 172 -12.42 17.47 10.53
C ASN A 172 -13.78 16.76 10.70
N GLN A 173 -14.72 16.98 9.78
CA GLN A 173 -15.99 16.24 9.77
C GLN A 173 -15.77 14.74 9.59
N MET A 174 -14.83 14.35 8.72
CA MET A 174 -14.45 12.95 8.51
C MET A 174 -13.85 12.34 9.78
N GLN A 175 -12.87 13.01 10.41
CA GLN A 175 -12.24 12.57 11.66
C GLN A 175 -13.29 12.36 12.75
N ASN A 176 -14.16 13.34 12.97
CA ASN A 176 -15.25 13.24 13.93
C ASN A 176 -16.23 12.10 13.61
N GLY A 177 -16.47 11.86 12.32
CA GLY A 177 -17.27 10.72 11.86
C GLY A 177 -16.63 9.40 12.25
N ILE A 178 -15.34 9.22 11.95
CA ILE A 178 -14.56 8.02 12.26
C ILE A 178 -14.55 7.75 13.77
N MET A 179 -14.16 8.73 14.58
CA MET A 179 -14.08 8.59 16.05
C MET A 179 -15.44 8.28 16.71
N LYS A 180 -16.54 8.63 16.06
CA LYS A 180 -17.91 8.27 16.51
C LYS A 180 -18.34 6.89 16.03
N ASN A 181 -17.71 6.33 15.01
CA ASN A 181 -18.09 5.06 14.37
C ASN A 181 -17.34 3.85 14.93
N VAL A 182 -16.15 4.05 15.51
CA VAL A 182 -15.27 2.95 15.93
C VAL A 182 -14.75 3.11 17.35
N GLN A 183 -14.34 1.99 17.94
CA GLN A 183 -13.72 1.89 19.26
C GLN A 183 -12.71 0.73 19.27
N ILE A 184 -11.71 0.81 20.12
CA ILE A 184 -10.67 -0.21 20.28
C ILE A 184 -11.07 -1.14 21.43
N LYS A 185 -11.02 -2.46 21.22
CA LYS A 185 -11.28 -3.49 22.24
C LYS A 185 -10.33 -4.67 22.05
N GLU A 186 -10.37 -5.65 22.94
CA GLU A 186 -9.77 -6.95 22.68
C GLU A 186 -10.42 -7.59 21.44
N SER A 187 -9.59 -8.15 20.55
CA SER A 187 -10.06 -8.80 19.33
C SER A 187 -10.86 -10.06 19.66
N SER A 188 -11.84 -10.39 18.81
CA SER A 188 -12.54 -11.67 18.85
C SER A 188 -11.68 -12.84 18.34
N ILE A 189 -10.51 -12.56 17.76
CA ILE A 189 -9.54 -13.58 17.36
C ILE A 189 -8.62 -13.88 18.55
N ALA A 190 -8.56 -15.15 18.95
CA ALA A 190 -7.72 -15.60 20.04
C ALA A 190 -6.25 -15.21 19.82
N ASN A 191 -5.66 -14.53 20.81
CA ASN A 191 -4.28 -14.05 20.81
C ASN A 191 -3.92 -12.99 19.75
N ALA A 192 -4.90 -12.38 19.06
CA ALA A 192 -4.63 -11.28 18.12
C ALA A 192 -4.34 -9.95 18.83
N GLY A 193 -4.67 -9.83 20.13
CA GLY A 193 -4.50 -8.61 20.89
C GLY A 193 -5.71 -7.70 20.76
N LEU A 194 -5.51 -6.50 20.21
CA LEU A 194 -6.59 -5.51 20.06
C LEU A 194 -7.24 -5.62 18.68
N GLY A 195 -8.50 -5.18 18.60
CA GLY A 195 -9.31 -5.10 17.40
C GLY A 195 -10.08 -3.79 17.34
N LEU A 196 -10.47 -3.38 16.13
CA LEU A 196 -11.32 -2.22 15.91
C LEU A 196 -12.78 -2.66 15.77
N PHE A 197 -13.69 -2.04 16.52
CA PHE A 197 -15.10 -2.44 16.59
C PHE A 197 -16.03 -1.29 16.24
N ALA A 198 -17.14 -1.60 15.56
CA ALA A 198 -18.17 -0.62 15.26
C ALA A 198 -18.95 -0.20 16.52
N THR A 199 -19.10 1.09 16.77
CA THR A 199 -19.92 1.64 17.89
C THR A 199 -21.39 1.82 17.49
N LYS A 200 -21.68 1.80 16.19
CA LYS A 200 -23.01 1.85 15.58
C LYS A 200 -23.01 1.13 14.23
N ASN A 201 -24.17 1.04 13.58
CA ASN A 201 -24.23 0.48 12.23
C ASN A 201 -23.47 1.37 11.22
N ILE A 202 -22.61 0.77 10.41
CA ILE A 202 -21.82 1.42 9.36
C ILE A 202 -22.31 0.94 8.00
N LYS A 203 -22.51 1.86 7.05
CA LYS A 203 -22.92 1.54 5.68
C LYS A 203 -21.69 1.12 4.87
N ALA A 204 -21.89 0.30 3.84
CA ALA A 204 -20.83 0.00 2.88
C ALA A 204 -20.30 1.29 2.21
N GLY A 205 -19.00 1.28 1.88
CA GLY A 205 -18.27 2.38 1.30
C GLY A 205 -17.99 3.54 2.28
N THR A 206 -18.16 3.33 3.59
CA THR A 206 -17.81 4.34 4.61
C THR A 206 -16.35 4.16 5.05
N ILE A 207 -15.57 5.24 5.06
CA ILE A 207 -14.25 5.30 5.71
C ILE A 207 -14.41 5.09 7.22
N VAL A 208 -13.65 4.14 7.75
CA VAL A 208 -13.69 3.72 9.17
C VAL A 208 -12.39 4.01 9.92
N GLY A 209 -11.36 4.45 9.22
CA GLY A 209 -10.07 4.83 9.79
C GLY A 209 -9.04 5.08 8.69
N PHE A 210 -7.90 5.59 9.09
CA PHE A 210 -6.69 5.70 8.29
C PHE A 210 -5.59 4.83 8.89
N TYR A 211 -4.67 4.38 8.05
CA TYR A 211 -3.51 3.63 8.51
C TYR A 211 -2.41 4.62 8.90
N PRO A 212 -1.87 4.56 10.12
CA PRO A 212 -0.80 5.46 10.54
C PRO A 212 0.51 5.15 9.79
N ALA A 213 1.43 6.11 9.75
CA ALA A 213 2.76 5.93 9.18
C ALA A 213 3.79 6.62 10.07
N HIS A 214 4.41 5.86 10.99
CA HIS A 214 5.42 6.37 11.93
C HIS A 214 6.84 6.28 11.34
N ALA A 215 7.03 5.42 10.34
CA ALA A 215 8.22 5.36 9.51
C ALA A 215 7.82 5.22 8.04
N LEU A 216 8.69 5.70 7.15
CA LEU A 216 8.60 5.45 5.71
C LEU A 216 9.87 4.81 5.23
N GLY A 217 9.76 3.90 4.27
CA GLY A 217 10.91 3.30 3.65
C GLY A 217 10.75 2.97 2.19
N LEU A 218 11.88 2.67 1.57
CA LEU A 218 11.99 2.29 0.17
C LEU A 218 12.88 1.08 0.05
N GLU A 219 12.57 0.23 -0.92
CA GLU A 219 13.43 -0.86 -1.32
C GLU A 219 14.22 -0.43 -2.55
N ASP A 220 15.52 -0.23 -2.40
CA ASP A 220 16.41 -0.04 -3.52
C ASP A 220 16.53 -1.37 -4.27
N VAL A 221 15.86 -1.46 -5.41
CA VAL A 221 15.80 -2.67 -6.24
C VAL A 221 17.18 -3.09 -6.76
N GLU A 222 18.09 -2.14 -6.98
CA GLU A 222 19.42 -2.43 -7.53
C GLU A 222 20.34 -3.02 -6.47
N SER A 223 20.37 -2.41 -5.28
CA SER A 223 21.24 -2.87 -4.20
C SER A 223 20.60 -3.94 -3.30
N GLY A 224 19.26 -4.07 -3.35
CA GLY A 224 18.46 -4.86 -2.44
C GLY A 224 18.47 -4.32 -1.00
N ARG A 225 18.82 -3.03 -0.83
CA ARG A 225 18.84 -2.37 0.48
C ARG A 225 17.49 -1.74 0.76
N GLU A 226 17.10 -1.81 2.03
CA GLU A 226 15.95 -1.09 2.53
C GLU A 226 16.43 0.18 3.24
N ILE A 227 15.92 1.32 2.79
CA ILE A 227 16.15 2.62 3.43
C ILE A 227 14.88 2.95 4.19
N PHE A 228 14.98 3.11 5.50
CA PHE A 228 13.87 3.58 6.33
C PHE A 228 14.26 4.84 7.09
N VAL A 229 13.30 5.77 7.16
CA VAL A 229 13.42 7.00 7.93
C VAL A 229 12.29 7.11 8.93
N VAL A 230 12.67 7.63 10.09
CA VAL A 230 11.79 8.04 11.18
C VAL A 230 12.05 9.53 11.41
N ASP A 231 11.01 10.30 11.67
CA ASP A 231 11.16 11.73 11.98
C ASP A 231 11.92 11.89 13.29
N ASN A 232 12.99 12.66 13.24
CA ASN A 232 13.86 12.89 14.36
C ASN A 232 13.68 14.23 15.05
N ASP A 233 13.14 15.22 14.34
CA ASP A 233 13.15 16.63 14.73
C ASP A 233 11.81 17.05 15.36
N GLY A 234 10.74 16.30 15.08
CA GLY A 234 9.43 16.43 15.72
C GLY A 234 8.83 15.11 16.19
N GLY A 235 9.53 14.00 15.97
CA GLY A 235 9.08 12.65 16.31
C GLY A 235 9.20 12.33 17.81
N ASP A 236 8.33 11.45 18.27
CA ASP A 236 8.45 10.87 19.60
C ASP A 236 9.71 9.99 19.66
N GLN A 237 10.60 10.23 20.63
CA GLN A 237 11.78 9.39 20.85
C GLN A 237 11.40 7.90 20.96
N SER A 238 10.17 7.61 21.40
CA SER A 238 9.62 6.25 21.43
C SER A 238 9.57 5.57 20.06
N ASP A 239 9.36 6.30 18.96
CA ASP A 239 9.36 5.73 17.60
C ASP A 239 10.77 5.31 17.20
N LYS A 240 11.78 6.14 17.49
CA LYS A 240 13.19 5.81 17.21
C LYS A 240 13.61 4.56 17.97
N ASP A 241 13.37 4.56 19.28
CA ASP A 241 13.72 3.44 20.15
C ASP A 241 12.99 2.17 19.71
N TYR A 242 11.73 2.29 19.28
CA TYR A 242 10.97 1.17 18.76
C TYR A 242 11.61 0.58 17.51
N PHE A 243 11.85 1.37 16.47
CA PHE A 243 12.35 0.88 15.19
C PHE A 243 13.83 0.45 15.24
N GLN A 244 14.64 1.01 16.13
CA GLN A 244 15.98 0.50 16.42
C GLN A 244 15.94 -0.94 16.98
N ASN A 245 14.92 -1.26 17.79
CA ASN A 245 14.77 -2.57 18.42
C ASN A 245 13.88 -3.53 17.61
N HIS A 246 13.22 -3.05 16.54
CA HIS A 246 12.28 -3.81 15.72
C HIS A 246 12.54 -3.53 14.24
N PRO A 247 13.48 -4.26 13.60
CA PRO A 247 13.80 -4.07 12.19
C PRO A 247 12.57 -4.21 11.30
N HIS A 248 12.44 -3.33 10.32
CA HIS A 248 11.27 -3.22 9.44
C HIS A 248 10.98 -4.50 8.63
N ALA A 249 12.01 -5.23 8.22
CA ALA A 249 11.88 -6.52 7.53
C ALA A 249 11.10 -7.59 8.33
N ALA A 250 10.95 -7.39 9.65
CA ALA A 250 10.17 -8.25 10.54
C ALA A 250 8.85 -7.60 11.00
N SER A 251 8.51 -6.41 10.49
CA SER A 251 7.30 -5.70 10.89
C SER A 251 6.05 -6.34 10.28
N GLY A 252 5.12 -6.70 11.16
CA GLY A 252 3.78 -7.11 10.76
C GLY A 252 2.88 -5.95 10.33
N TYR A 253 3.39 -4.71 10.27
CA TYR A 253 2.62 -3.52 9.92
C TYR A 253 3.09 -2.86 8.62
N LEU A 254 4.01 -3.52 7.90
CA LEU A 254 4.57 -3.02 6.66
C LEU A 254 3.52 -3.03 5.55
N HIS A 255 3.21 -1.87 4.97
CA HIS A 255 2.36 -1.78 3.78
C HIS A 255 3.06 -1.06 2.65
N ALA A 256 3.00 -1.62 1.44
CA ALA A 256 3.39 -0.92 0.24
C ALA A 256 2.26 0.02 -0.22
N THR A 257 2.55 1.32 -0.32
CA THR A 257 1.57 2.37 -0.62
C THR A 257 1.51 2.70 -2.11
N ASP A 258 2.59 2.43 -2.84
CA ASP A 258 2.79 2.83 -4.25
C ASP A 258 2.91 1.61 -5.17
N GLN A 259 2.04 0.62 -4.98
CA GLN A 259 1.96 -0.51 -5.90
C GLN A 259 1.51 -0.03 -7.29
N PRO A 260 2.04 -0.59 -8.40
CA PRO A 260 1.66 -0.20 -9.76
C PRO A 260 0.14 -0.23 -10.03
N ILE A 261 -0.59 -1.11 -9.33
CA ILE A 261 -2.05 -1.21 -9.42
C ILE A 261 -2.77 0.06 -8.97
N PHE A 262 -2.14 0.88 -8.13
CA PHE A 262 -2.73 2.10 -7.58
C PHE A 262 -2.62 3.30 -8.50
N LYS A 263 -1.64 3.32 -9.42
CA LYS A 263 -1.39 4.43 -10.35
C LYS A 263 -1.46 5.81 -9.68
N ARG A 264 -0.88 5.90 -8.49
CA ARG A 264 -0.90 7.10 -7.65
C ARG A 264 0.43 7.82 -7.81
N PRO A 265 0.46 9.16 -7.95
CA PRO A 265 1.69 9.92 -7.84
C PRO A 265 2.35 9.66 -6.48
N SER A 266 3.60 9.23 -6.48
CA SER A 266 4.36 9.06 -5.24
C SER A 266 4.70 10.43 -4.67
N LEU A 267 4.80 10.54 -3.35
CA LEU A 267 5.28 11.78 -2.73
C LEU A 267 6.71 12.11 -3.16
N LEU A 268 7.47 11.05 -3.47
CA LEU A 268 8.83 11.10 -3.98
C LEU A 268 8.94 11.85 -5.30
N THR A 269 7.93 11.77 -6.17
CA THR A 269 7.99 12.37 -7.51
C THR A 269 8.06 13.90 -7.43
N LYS A 270 7.31 14.54 -6.52
CA LYS A 270 7.29 16.01 -6.38
C LYS A 270 8.62 16.58 -5.90
N SER A 271 9.34 15.85 -5.04
CA SER A 271 10.62 16.29 -4.52
C SER A 271 11.72 16.30 -5.59
N ILE A 272 11.60 15.46 -6.63
CA ILE A 272 12.57 15.40 -7.72
C ILE A 272 12.40 16.56 -8.70
N GLU A 273 11.16 17.02 -8.94
CA GLU A 273 10.90 18.15 -9.83
C GLU A 273 11.58 19.45 -9.38
N ILE A 274 11.88 19.58 -8.09
CA ILE A 274 12.51 20.76 -7.48
C ILE A 274 14.04 20.73 -7.63
N ALA A 275 14.63 19.55 -7.80
CA ALA A 275 16.07 19.42 -7.99
C ALA A 275 16.38 19.68 -9.48
N ASP A 276 16.76 20.91 -9.84
CA ASP A 276 17.28 21.32 -11.16
C ASP A 276 18.58 20.58 -11.50
N ILE A 277 18.51 19.28 -11.76
CA ILE A 277 19.63 18.43 -12.13
C ILE A 277 19.31 17.82 -13.49
N ASP A 278 20.06 18.23 -14.51
CA ASP A 278 19.87 17.86 -15.93
C ASP A 278 19.93 16.35 -16.21
N ASP A 279 20.36 15.52 -15.24
CA ASP A 279 20.50 14.05 -15.34
C ASP A 279 19.46 13.24 -14.52
N ASN A 280 18.35 13.85 -14.09
CA ASN A 280 17.36 13.21 -13.21
C ASN A 280 16.50 12.10 -13.85
N ALA A 281 16.52 11.90 -15.17
CA ALA A 281 15.64 10.92 -15.82
C ALA A 281 15.79 9.49 -15.25
N SER A 282 17.02 9.11 -14.88
CA SER A 282 17.28 7.82 -14.23
C SER A 282 16.72 7.73 -12.81
N LEU A 283 16.88 8.79 -12.01
CA LEU A 283 16.38 8.86 -10.64
C LEU A 283 14.85 8.87 -10.59
N ILE A 284 14.21 9.64 -11.49
CA ILE A 284 12.76 9.65 -11.65
C ILE A 284 12.25 8.26 -11.99
N ALA A 285 12.86 7.60 -12.98
CA ALA A 285 12.47 6.25 -13.36
C ALA A 285 12.65 5.25 -12.21
N THR A 286 13.71 5.37 -11.40
CA THR A 286 13.88 4.55 -10.20
C THR A 286 12.77 4.84 -9.20
N MET A 287 12.51 6.10 -8.84
CA MET A 287 11.52 6.48 -7.83
C MET A 287 10.07 6.20 -8.24
N GLU A 288 9.74 6.29 -9.53
CA GLU A 288 8.42 5.90 -10.06
C GLU A 288 8.16 4.39 -9.94
N ASN A 289 9.21 3.57 -9.91
CA ASN A 289 9.12 2.11 -9.84
C ASN A 289 9.46 1.53 -8.47
N THR A 290 10.03 2.33 -7.57
CA THR A 290 10.38 1.89 -6.23
C THR A 290 9.16 1.93 -5.31
N PRO A 291 8.75 0.79 -4.73
CA PRO A 291 7.63 0.77 -3.79
C PRO A 291 7.96 1.57 -2.53
N LEU A 292 7.12 2.54 -2.20
CA LEU A 292 7.11 3.19 -0.89
C LEU A 292 6.41 2.28 0.12
N TYR A 293 7.04 2.12 1.28
CA TYR A 293 6.54 1.35 2.40
C TYR A 293 6.23 2.27 3.57
N LEU A 294 5.16 1.97 4.30
CA LEU A 294 4.87 2.54 5.61
C LEU A 294 5.04 1.50 6.71
N ASP A 295 5.47 1.95 7.89
CA ASP A 295 5.55 1.13 9.08
C ASP A 295 5.02 1.90 10.31
N VAL A 296 4.61 1.14 11.33
CA VAL A 296 3.87 1.63 12.48
C VAL A 296 4.54 1.16 13.75
N ASN A 297 4.85 2.12 14.63
CA ASN A 297 5.05 1.83 16.04
C ASN A 297 3.69 1.61 16.72
N PRO A 298 3.31 0.38 17.09
CA PRO A 298 2.03 0.08 17.73
C PRO A 298 1.96 0.55 19.19
N ASN A 299 3.05 1.11 19.73
CA ASN A 299 3.11 1.63 21.09
C ASN A 299 2.92 3.16 21.15
N ARG A 300 2.91 3.86 20.01
CA ARG A 300 2.80 5.34 19.96
C ARG A 300 1.46 5.83 20.50
N ASP A 301 0.38 5.13 20.15
CA ASP A 301 -0.90 5.33 20.81
C ASP A 301 -0.87 4.57 22.13
N ASN A 302 -0.77 5.29 23.26
CA ASN A 302 -1.08 4.75 24.58
C ASN A 302 -2.36 3.91 24.44
N ARG A 303 -2.24 2.57 24.50
CA ARG A 303 -3.26 1.57 24.14
C ARG A 303 -4.54 1.70 24.97
N GLN A 304 -5.27 2.79 24.81
CA GLN A 304 -6.46 3.09 25.56
C GLN A 304 -7.61 2.35 24.89
N ILE A 305 -7.94 1.20 25.48
CA ILE A 305 -9.19 0.50 25.19
C ILE A 305 -10.35 1.49 25.38
N GLY A 306 -11.27 1.50 24.42
CA GLY A 306 -12.40 2.42 24.41
C GLY A 306 -12.42 3.30 23.18
N LYS A 307 -12.74 4.59 23.37
CA LYS A 307 -13.01 5.50 22.26
C LYS A 307 -11.72 5.84 21.51
N ALA A 308 -11.75 5.71 20.18
CA ALA A 308 -10.67 6.18 19.33
C ALA A 308 -10.43 7.68 19.57
N SER A 309 -9.19 8.05 19.90
CA SER A 309 -8.74 9.42 20.12
C SER A 309 -8.36 10.13 18.82
N SER A 310 -8.14 9.39 17.74
CA SER A 310 -7.77 9.88 16.41
C SER A 310 -8.50 9.10 15.31
N MET A 311 -8.32 9.53 14.05
CA MET A 311 -8.78 8.75 12.88
C MET A 311 -7.77 7.70 12.41
N TRP A 312 -6.55 7.69 12.95
CA TRP A 312 -5.41 6.87 12.54
C TRP A 312 -5.38 5.54 13.28
N VAL A 313 -6.45 4.77 13.14
CA VAL A 313 -6.73 3.58 13.96
C VAL A 313 -6.77 2.27 13.17
N SER A 314 -6.41 2.31 11.88
CA SER A 314 -6.56 1.13 11.02
C SER A 314 -5.56 0.02 11.28
N HIS A 315 -4.46 0.29 11.99
CA HIS A 315 -3.53 -0.75 12.45
C HIS A 315 -4.14 -1.71 13.48
N TYR A 316 -5.30 -1.37 14.05
CA TYR A 316 -6.11 -2.28 14.89
C TYR A 316 -7.08 -3.14 14.10
N ILE A 317 -7.11 -3.06 12.76
CA ILE A 317 -7.99 -3.90 11.92
C ILE A 317 -7.24 -5.19 11.60
N ASN A 318 -7.71 -6.28 12.18
CA ASN A 318 -7.13 -7.62 12.00
C ASN A 318 -7.51 -8.25 10.66
N ASP A 319 -6.76 -9.25 10.23
CA ASP A 319 -7.20 -10.18 9.19
C ASP A 319 -8.42 -10.99 9.68
N GLY A 320 -9.35 -11.34 8.80
CA GLY A 320 -10.46 -12.23 9.15
C GLY A 320 -10.01 -13.64 9.54
N ALA A 321 -8.84 -14.07 9.10
CA ALA A 321 -8.23 -15.35 9.48
C ALA A 321 -6.71 -15.22 9.62
N SER A 322 -6.08 -16.13 10.34
CA SER A 322 -4.63 -16.32 10.31
C SER A 322 -4.27 -17.58 9.54
N LEU A 323 -3.07 -17.61 8.99
CA LEU A 323 -2.48 -18.82 8.42
C LEU A 323 -1.35 -19.27 9.34
N ASP A 324 -1.45 -20.49 9.89
CA ASP A 324 -0.39 -21.06 10.73
C ASP A 324 0.65 -21.72 9.82
N PRO A 325 1.89 -21.19 9.75
CA PRO A 325 2.93 -21.75 8.91
C PRO A 325 3.36 -23.16 9.34
N ASN A 326 3.08 -23.57 10.59
CA ASN A 326 3.44 -24.89 11.11
C ASN A 326 2.36 -25.95 10.87
N ASN A 327 1.14 -25.54 10.53
CA ASN A 327 0.02 -26.45 10.29
C ASN A 327 -0.19 -26.72 8.80
N ASN A 328 0.90 -26.66 8.03
CA ASN A 328 0.95 -27.14 6.65
C ASN A 328 1.01 -28.67 6.71
N SER A 329 -0.13 -29.31 6.97
CA SER A 329 -0.30 -30.71 6.59
C SER A 329 0.12 -30.82 5.12
N ASN A 330 0.93 -31.82 4.77
CA ASN A 330 1.49 -32.08 3.42
C ASN A 330 0.44 -32.21 2.27
N ASP A 331 -0.83 -31.90 2.51
CA ASP A 331 -1.81 -31.55 1.49
C ASP A 331 -1.68 -30.04 1.17
N ASP A 332 -0.70 -29.73 0.32
CA ASP A 332 -0.11 -28.42 -0.02
C ASP A 332 -1.06 -27.26 -0.43
N ASP A 333 -2.37 -27.50 -0.49
CA ASP A 333 -3.41 -26.50 -0.82
C ASP A 333 -4.36 -26.15 0.33
N GLY A 334 -4.48 -27.05 1.31
CA GLY A 334 -5.53 -27.00 2.33
C GLY A 334 -5.46 -25.73 3.16
N GLY A 335 -4.27 -25.40 3.67
CA GLY A 335 -4.05 -24.26 4.58
C GLY A 335 -4.34 -22.90 3.92
N VAL A 336 -3.68 -22.60 2.79
CA VAL A 336 -3.84 -21.31 2.10
C VAL A 336 -5.27 -21.14 1.58
N SER A 337 -5.86 -22.18 1.01
CA SER A 337 -7.23 -22.09 0.50
C SER A 337 -8.27 -21.96 1.61
N ALA A 338 -8.07 -22.63 2.75
CA ALA A 338 -8.90 -22.47 3.94
C ALA A 338 -8.76 -21.05 4.52
N TYR A 339 -7.55 -20.50 4.56
CA TYR A 339 -7.28 -19.12 4.96
C TYR A 339 -8.08 -18.13 4.10
N TYR A 340 -7.98 -18.20 2.77
CA TYR A 340 -8.71 -17.28 1.89
C TYR A 340 -10.23 -17.42 2.04
N THR A 341 -10.73 -18.65 2.18
CA THR A 341 -12.16 -18.89 2.43
C THR A 341 -12.62 -18.26 3.73
N ALA A 342 -11.87 -18.48 4.82
CA ALA A 342 -12.19 -17.96 6.14
C ALA A 342 -12.07 -16.42 6.21
N SER A 343 -10.98 -15.86 5.69
CA SER A 343 -10.76 -14.41 5.63
C SER A 343 -11.85 -13.74 4.77
N LYS A 344 -12.16 -14.24 3.57
CA LYS A 344 -13.23 -13.71 2.70
C LYS A 344 -14.60 -13.68 3.39
N SER A 345 -14.91 -14.70 4.21
CA SER A 345 -16.20 -14.76 4.91
C SER A 345 -16.37 -13.66 5.97
N LYS A 346 -15.29 -13.31 6.66
CA LYS A 346 -15.29 -12.33 7.77
C LYS A 346 -14.97 -10.91 7.30
N LYS A 347 -14.07 -10.76 6.33
CA LYS A 347 -13.64 -9.47 5.74
C LYS A 347 -14.83 -8.56 5.51
N ASN A 348 -14.77 -7.37 6.12
CA ASN A 348 -15.80 -6.34 6.01
C ASN A 348 -15.20 -4.95 5.72
N CYS A 349 -13.88 -4.87 5.61
CA CYS A 349 -13.09 -3.68 5.31
C CYS A 349 -12.02 -3.99 4.25
N ILE A 350 -11.46 -2.92 3.68
CA ILE A 350 -10.31 -2.96 2.78
C ILE A 350 -9.50 -1.67 2.89
N HIS A 351 -8.18 -1.80 2.83
CA HIS A 351 -7.26 -0.66 2.76
C HIS A 351 -7.14 -0.18 1.32
N ILE A 352 -7.25 1.13 1.12
CA ILE A 352 -7.06 1.76 -0.19
C ILE A 352 -6.16 2.99 -0.08
N PRO A 353 -5.40 3.33 -1.13
CA PRO A 353 -4.77 4.64 -1.25
C PRO A 353 -5.80 5.77 -1.14
N PHE A 354 -5.44 6.87 -0.48
CA PHE A 354 -6.34 8.01 -0.28
C PHE A 354 -5.58 9.36 -0.24
N GLY A 355 -5.74 10.22 -1.25
CA GLY A 355 -5.02 11.51 -1.33
C GLY A 355 -3.58 11.36 -1.83
N PRO A 356 -2.59 12.09 -1.29
CA PRO A 356 -1.17 11.94 -1.63
C PRO A 356 -0.52 10.77 -0.88
N SER A 357 0.42 10.07 -1.52
CA SER A 357 1.19 8.98 -0.88
C SER A 357 1.91 9.52 0.35
N PRO A 358 2.01 8.81 1.50
CA PRO A 358 1.73 7.39 1.75
C PRO A 358 0.32 7.12 2.31
N ILE A 359 -0.62 8.07 2.26
CA ILE A 359 -1.86 7.96 3.04
C ILE A 359 -2.73 6.80 2.55
N ILE A 360 -3.13 5.93 3.49
CA ILE A 360 -4.05 4.80 3.26
C ILE A 360 -5.30 4.98 4.12
N ALA A 361 -6.47 4.90 3.50
CA ALA A 361 -7.76 4.84 4.18
C ALA A 361 -8.27 3.40 4.26
N THR A 362 -9.01 3.09 5.32
CA THR A 362 -9.77 1.84 5.43
C THR A 362 -11.24 2.09 5.20
N ILE A 363 -11.83 1.33 4.28
CA ILE A 363 -13.22 1.50 3.85
C ILE A 363 -13.98 0.20 4.07
N SER A 364 -15.18 0.32 4.60
CA SER A 364 -16.11 -0.80 4.74
C SER A 364 -16.58 -1.31 3.37
N THR A 365 -16.45 -2.60 3.12
CA THR A 365 -16.86 -3.25 1.85
C THR A 365 -18.29 -3.75 1.89
N LYS A 366 -18.86 -3.90 3.10
CA LYS A 366 -20.25 -4.28 3.35
C LYS A 366 -20.82 -3.52 4.55
N LYS A 367 -22.12 -3.68 4.81
CA LYS A 367 -22.75 -3.13 6.02
C LYS A 367 -22.16 -3.82 7.26
N ILE A 368 -21.78 -3.04 8.25
CA ILE A 368 -21.23 -3.52 9.53
C ILE A 368 -22.23 -3.16 10.63
N LYS A 369 -22.59 -4.12 11.48
CA LYS A 369 -23.51 -3.88 12.60
C LYS A 369 -22.76 -3.32 13.80
N LYS A 370 -23.49 -2.59 14.65
CA LYS A 370 -22.98 -2.17 15.97
C LYS A 370 -22.41 -3.38 16.72
N GLY A 371 -21.19 -3.25 17.24
CA GLY A 371 -20.51 -4.26 18.03
C GLY A 371 -19.73 -5.30 17.20
N GLU A 372 -19.85 -5.31 15.87
CA GLU A 372 -19.01 -6.16 15.03
C GLU A 372 -17.57 -5.64 14.96
N GLU A 373 -16.61 -6.56 14.95
CA GLU A 373 -15.21 -6.27 14.68
C GLU A 373 -15.00 -5.99 13.18
N LEU A 374 -14.07 -5.10 12.89
CA LEU A 374 -13.65 -4.75 11.55
C LEU A 374 -12.50 -5.67 11.14
N PHE A 375 -12.63 -6.30 9.98
CA PHE A 375 -11.68 -7.25 9.42
C PHE A 375 -11.29 -6.89 8.00
N THR A 376 -10.00 -7.02 7.70
CA THR A 376 -9.43 -6.97 6.35
C THR A 376 -8.90 -8.34 5.94
N SER A 377 -8.14 -8.41 4.85
CA SER A 377 -7.34 -9.57 4.45
C SER A 377 -5.93 -9.08 4.16
N TYR A 378 -4.92 -9.59 4.87
CA TYR A 378 -3.51 -9.27 4.58
C TYR A 378 -2.97 -10.06 3.39
N GLY A 379 -3.65 -11.16 3.01
CA GLY A 379 -3.21 -12.08 1.97
C GLY A 379 -2.24 -13.13 2.52
N CYS A 380 -2.09 -14.25 1.81
CA CYS A 380 -1.25 -15.35 2.29
C CYS A 380 0.23 -14.98 2.34
N VAL A 381 0.70 -14.06 1.48
CA VAL A 381 2.09 -13.60 1.43
C VAL A 381 2.53 -12.99 2.76
N TYR A 382 1.65 -12.24 3.42
CA TYR A 382 1.91 -11.68 4.75
C TYR A 382 2.23 -12.77 5.78
N TRP A 383 1.39 -13.81 5.83
CA TRP A 383 1.50 -14.86 6.85
C TRP A 383 2.65 -15.84 6.60
N LEU A 384 2.94 -16.12 5.34
CA LEU A 384 4.04 -17.02 4.95
C LEU A 384 5.40 -16.34 5.12
N GLY A 385 5.42 -15.00 5.16
CA GLY A 385 6.63 -14.19 5.24
C GLY A 385 7.56 -14.43 4.06
N SER A 386 8.79 -13.92 4.20
CA SER A 386 9.87 -14.14 3.23
C SER A 386 10.58 -15.48 3.40
N ASN A 387 10.12 -16.36 4.31
CA ASN A 387 10.78 -17.64 4.56
C ASN A 387 10.56 -18.60 3.37
N THR A 388 11.55 -18.63 2.50
CA THR A 388 11.56 -19.29 1.18
C THR A 388 11.63 -20.81 1.21
N GLN A 389 11.79 -21.44 2.37
CA GLN A 389 12.07 -22.88 2.41
C GLN A 389 10.85 -23.76 2.11
N SER A 390 9.62 -23.23 2.16
CA SER A 390 8.40 -23.96 1.81
C SER A 390 7.28 -23.03 1.36
N SER A 391 7.51 -22.25 0.30
CA SER A 391 6.40 -21.52 -0.33
C SER A 391 5.36 -22.54 -0.81
N PRO A 392 4.09 -22.44 -0.36
CA PRO A 392 3.04 -23.37 -0.78
C PRO A 392 2.90 -23.33 -2.29
N ALA A 393 2.56 -24.48 -2.88
CA ALA A 393 2.35 -24.59 -4.31
C ALA A 393 1.27 -23.59 -4.74
N MET A 394 1.61 -22.73 -5.71
CA MET A 394 0.67 -21.71 -6.20
C MET A 394 -0.32 -22.34 -7.18
N THR A 395 -1.30 -23.07 -6.64
CA THR A 395 -2.29 -23.80 -7.45
C THR A 395 -3.31 -22.86 -8.08
N ASN A 396 -4.00 -23.35 -9.12
CA ASN A 396 -5.02 -22.57 -9.85
C ASN A 396 -6.11 -22.02 -8.91
N LYS A 397 -6.45 -22.77 -7.85
CA LYS A 397 -7.44 -22.35 -6.86
C LYS A 397 -6.96 -21.14 -6.07
N ILE A 398 -5.72 -21.17 -5.58
CA ILE A 398 -5.10 -20.06 -4.84
C ILE A 398 -4.96 -18.84 -5.75
N GLN A 399 -4.49 -19.03 -6.98
CA GLN A 399 -4.39 -17.94 -7.97
C GLN A 399 -5.73 -17.27 -8.23
N LEU A 400 -6.81 -18.05 -8.37
CA LEU A 400 -8.16 -17.50 -8.55
C LEU A 400 -8.60 -16.69 -7.33
N GLN A 401 -8.33 -17.16 -6.11
CA GLN A 401 -8.65 -16.42 -4.87
C GLN A 401 -7.87 -15.10 -4.74
N ILE A 402 -6.61 -15.08 -5.19
CA ILE A 402 -5.79 -13.86 -5.27
C ILE A 402 -6.39 -12.88 -6.29
N GLN A 403 -6.75 -13.37 -7.48
CA GLN A 403 -7.36 -12.54 -8.53
C GLN A 403 -8.69 -11.93 -8.08
N GLU A 404 -9.56 -12.71 -7.43
CA GLU A 404 -10.81 -12.22 -6.84
C GLU A 404 -10.54 -11.13 -5.79
N SER A 405 -9.56 -11.33 -4.92
CA SER A 405 -9.19 -10.35 -3.89
C SER A 405 -8.66 -9.03 -4.50
N ALA A 406 -7.88 -9.12 -5.58
CA ALA A 406 -7.41 -7.95 -6.33
C ALA A 406 -8.56 -7.22 -7.03
N GLN A 407 -9.54 -7.96 -7.58
CA GLN A 407 -10.72 -7.37 -8.21
C GLN A 407 -11.62 -6.64 -7.19
N ASP A 408 -11.78 -7.20 -5.99
CA ASP A 408 -12.46 -6.55 -4.86
C ASP A 408 -11.80 -5.22 -4.50
N LEU A 409 -10.46 -5.21 -4.43
CA LEU A 409 -9.65 -4.01 -4.15
C LEU A 409 -9.89 -2.94 -5.20
N PHE A 410 -9.74 -3.30 -6.48
CA PHE A 410 -9.93 -2.37 -7.59
C PHE A 410 -11.35 -1.78 -7.62
N SER A 411 -12.37 -2.61 -7.39
CA SER A 411 -13.77 -2.17 -7.35
C SER A 411 -14.02 -1.21 -6.18
N SER A 412 -13.42 -1.49 -5.03
CA SER A 412 -13.52 -0.64 -3.84
C SER A 412 -12.80 0.70 -4.02
N MET A 413 -11.63 0.70 -4.65
CA MET A 413 -10.88 1.91 -5.01
C MET A 413 -11.69 2.81 -5.94
N ASN A 414 -12.23 2.25 -7.04
CA ASN A 414 -13.04 3.02 -7.99
C ASN A 414 -14.29 3.62 -7.37
N THR A 415 -14.97 2.86 -6.50
CA THR A 415 -16.15 3.37 -5.80
C THR A 415 -15.79 4.51 -4.85
N SER A 416 -14.64 4.39 -4.19
CA SER A 416 -14.21 5.34 -3.17
C SER A 416 -13.64 6.62 -3.76
N SER A 417 -12.90 6.54 -4.87
CA SER A 417 -12.37 7.72 -5.57
C SER A 417 -13.48 8.65 -6.05
N VAL A 418 -14.60 8.08 -6.53
CA VAL A 418 -15.77 8.88 -6.91
C VAL A 418 -16.49 9.44 -5.68
N ARG A 419 -16.69 8.61 -4.65
CA ARG A 419 -17.46 9.00 -3.46
C ARG A 419 -16.76 10.06 -2.61
N TYR A 420 -15.43 10.02 -2.56
CA TYR A 420 -14.60 10.84 -1.69
C TYR A 420 -13.71 11.82 -2.44
N ALA A 421 -14.01 12.12 -3.71
CA ALA A 421 -13.21 13.01 -4.56
C ALA A 421 -12.88 14.34 -3.86
N ASN A 422 -13.88 15.01 -3.28
CA ASN A 422 -13.69 16.30 -2.62
C ASN A 422 -12.79 16.19 -1.37
N GLN A 423 -12.85 15.08 -0.64
CA GLN A 423 -12.00 14.88 0.54
C GLN A 423 -10.58 14.47 0.16
N ILE A 424 -10.42 13.75 -0.95
CA ILE A 424 -9.12 13.43 -1.54
C ILE A 424 -8.43 14.73 -1.97
N GLU A 425 -9.11 15.56 -2.77
CA GLU A 425 -8.60 16.87 -3.21
C GLU A 425 -8.29 17.80 -2.03
N ALA A 426 -9.19 17.85 -1.04
CA ALA A 426 -8.97 18.62 0.18
C ALA A 426 -7.70 18.18 0.92
N LEU A 427 -7.49 16.86 1.05
CA LEU A 427 -6.32 16.32 1.73
C LEU A 427 -5.04 16.56 0.93
N GLU A 428 -5.08 16.46 -0.40
CA GLU A 428 -3.96 16.79 -1.27
C GLU A 428 -3.50 18.24 -1.08
N ASN A 429 -4.43 19.19 -1.14
CA ASN A 429 -4.13 20.61 -0.93
C ASN A 429 -3.55 20.87 0.47
N ILE A 430 -4.19 20.34 1.52
CA ILE A 430 -3.70 20.49 2.90
C ILE A 430 -2.30 19.90 3.04
N PHE A 431 -2.04 18.74 2.43
CA PHE A 431 -0.76 18.07 2.53
C PHE A 431 0.37 18.83 1.81
N ASP A 432 0.06 19.46 0.68
CA ASP A 432 0.99 20.30 -0.06
C ASP A 432 1.29 21.64 0.65
N ASP A 433 0.31 22.17 1.38
CA ASP A 433 0.43 23.42 2.15
C ASP A 433 1.27 23.27 3.45
N ILE A 434 1.67 22.06 3.83
CA ILE A 434 2.51 21.84 5.01
C ILE A 434 3.96 22.24 4.70
N GLU A 435 4.36 23.38 5.24
CA GLU A 435 5.76 23.81 5.32
C GLU A 435 6.53 22.90 6.28
N ILE A 436 7.67 22.37 5.83
CA ILE A 436 8.57 21.47 6.58
C ILE A 436 9.93 22.12 6.81
#